data_AF-A0AA43C3T7-F1
#
_entry.id   AF-A0AA43C3T7-F1
#
_cell.length_a   1.000
_cell.length_b   1.000
_cell.length_c   1.000
_cell.angle_alpha   90.00
_cell.angle_beta   90.00
_cell.angle_gamma   90.00
#
_symmetry.space_group_name_H-M   'P 1'
#
loop_
_entity.id
_entity.type
_entity.pdbx_description
1 polymer ?
#
loop_
_entity_poly.entity_id
_entity_poly.type
_entity_poly.pdbx_seq_one_letter_code
_entity_poly.pdbx_strand_id
1 'polypeptide(L)'
;MMGLPTVTPYQLSRIQPHTFAPFLKRLKKIFASMDQKYQEAADYYGFNCKGCEDNCCLTRFYHHTLIEYLYIKEGFHGLENKKQVEVKQRSLAVCRKTDEADEKGTPVQQMCPVNFGSLCILYPYRPMICRLHGIPHELRRPDQGILNSPGCGTFAMKCHGKKRFKFDRTPYYMQMAALEKEMRQAVGMTQKIKMTVAQMIVTFGER
;
A
#
# COMPACT_ATOMS: atom_id res chain seq x y z
N MET A 1 -8.16 -20.07 8.21
CA MET A 1 -6.82 -19.78 8.77
C MET A 1 -6.07 -18.83 7.84
N MET A 2 -5.97 -17.55 8.20
CA MET A 2 -5.11 -16.64 7.46
C MET A 2 -3.66 -17.01 7.72
N GLY A 3 -2.96 -17.49 6.69
CA GLY A 3 -1.55 -17.82 6.80
C GLY A 3 -0.78 -16.60 7.31
N LEU A 4 -0.15 -16.75 8.48
CA LEU A 4 0.86 -15.81 8.95
C LEU A 4 1.84 -15.51 7.82
N PRO A 5 2.40 -14.29 7.73
CA PRO A 5 3.48 -14.03 6.79
C PRO A 5 4.54 -15.14 6.95
N THR A 6 4.94 -15.77 5.84
CA THR A 6 6.01 -16.78 5.88
C THR A 6 7.36 -16.20 6.34
N VAL A 7 7.44 -14.86 6.42
CA VAL A 7 8.57 -14.15 7.00
C VAL A 7 8.29 -13.83 8.48
N THR A 8 9.27 -14.13 9.33
CA THR A 8 9.21 -13.82 10.77
C THR A 8 9.75 -12.42 11.08
N PRO A 9 9.34 -11.77 12.20
CA PRO A 9 9.93 -10.52 12.65
C PRO A 9 11.46 -10.59 12.80
N TYR A 10 11.98 -11.74 13.24
CA TYR A 10 13.42 -11.99 13.34
C TYR A 10 14.12 -11.95 11.97
N GLN A 11 13.54 -12.56 10.94
CA GLN A 11 14.10 -12.48 9.59
C GLN A 11 14.11 -11.04 9.06
N LEU A 12 13.04 -10.27 9.34
CA LEU A 12 12.94 -8.87 8.93
C LEU A 12 13.92 -7.95 9.67
N SER A 13 14.28 -8.26 10.92
CA SER A 13 15.23 -7.45 11.70
C SER A 13 16.69 -7.63 11.26
N ARG A 14 17.02 -8.74 10.58
CA ARG A 14 18.38 -9.04 10.08
C ARG A 14 18.74 -8.28 8.81
N ILE A 15 17.76 -7.70 8.11
CA ILE A 15 18.00 -6.97 6.87
C ILE A 15 18.72 -5.65 7.19
N GLN A 16 19.94 -5.51 6.68
CA GLN A 16 20.76 -4.34 6.96
C GLN A 16 20.31 -3.12 6.12
N PRO A 17 20.16 -1.92 6.72
CA PRO A 17 19.72 -0.70 6.02
C PRO A 17 20.51 -0.36 4.76
N HIS A 18 21.83 -0.51 4.81
CA HIS A 18 22.71 -0.18 3.69
C HIS A 18 22.47 -1.09 2.47
N THR A 19 22.01 -2.33 2.67
CA THR A 19 21.75 -3.29 1.59
C THR A 19 20.52 -2.91 0.76
N PHE A 20 19.47 -2.36 1.40
CA PHE A 20 18.23 -2.01 0.70
C PHE A 20 18.08 -0.52 0.36
N ALA A 21 18.87 0.37 0.96
CA ALA A 21 18.78 1.81 0.74
C ALA A 21 18.85 2.24 -0.75
N PRO A 22 19.72 1.66 -1.61
CA PRO A 22 19.72 1.99 -3.04
C PRO A 22 18.41 1.63 -3.75
N PHE A 23 17.76 0.55 -3.33
CA PHE A 23 16.48 0.11 -3.89
C PHE A 23 15.34 1.04 -3.48
N LEU A 24 15.34 1.56 -2.25
CA LEU A 24 14.37 2.58 -1.82
C LEU A 24 14.52 3.88 -2.61
N LYS A 25 15.74 4.28 -2.99
CA LYS A 25 15.95 5.43 -3.88
C LYS A 25 15.31 5.21 -5.26
N ARG A 26 15.44 3.99 -5.81
CA ARG A 26 14.78 3.61 -7.08
C ARG A 26 13.25 3.54 -6.93
N LEU A 27 12.76 2.98 -5.83
CA LEU A 27 11.33 2.93 -5.51
C LEU A 27 10.71 4.33 -5.51
N LYS A 28 11.36 5.31 -4.86
CA LYS A 28 10.91 6.71 -4.82
C LYS A 28 10.73 7.30 -6.22
N LYS A 29 11.59 6.96 -7.18
CA LYS A 29 11.45 7.39 -8.59
C LYS A 29 10.24 6.75 -9.28
N ILE A 30 10.04 5.44 -9.08
CA ILE A 30 8.86 4.73 -9.60
C ILE A 30 7.59 5.35 -9.03
N PHE A 31 7.56 5.60 -7.72
CA PHE A 31 6.41 6.20 -7.03
C PHE A 31 6.14 7.64 -7.47
N ALA A 32 7.18 8.46 -7.69
CA ALA A 32 7.00 9.79 -8.24
C ALA A 32 6.34 9.76 -9.64
N SER A 33 6.75 8.82 -10.50
CA SER A 33 6.11 8.63 -11.81
C SER A 33 4.66 8.16 -11.70
N MET A 34 4.37 7.24 -10.76
CA MET A 34 2.99 6.82 -10.47
C MET A 34 2.12 7.98 -9.99
N ASP A 35 2.64 8.80 -9.07
CA ASP A 35 1.93 9.93 -8.50
C ASP A 35 1.64 10.99 -9.59
N GLN A 36 2.63 11.28 -10.45
CA GLN A 36 2.44 12.15 -11.61
C GLN A 36 1.34 11.63 -12.53
N LYS A 37 1.39 10.33 -12.90
CA LYS A 37 0.40 9.77 -13.84
C LYS A 37 -1.00 9.69 -13.24
N TYR A 38 -1.08 9.45 -11.93
CA TYR A 38 -2.34 9.53 -11.21
C TYR A 38 -2.90 10.96 -11.25
N GLN A 39 -2.05 11.97 -11.03
CA GLN A 39 -2.46 13.38 -11.05
C GLN A 39 -2.99 13.77 -12.43
N GLU A 40 -2.29 13.40 -13.51
CA GLU A 40 -2.77 13.63 -14.90
C GLU A 40 -4.18 13.03 -15.12
N ALA A 41 -4.41 11.81 -14.63
CA ALA A 41 -5.71 11.16 -14.74
C ALA A 41 -6.77 11.88 -13.89
N ALA A 42 -6.43 12.23 -12.65
CA ALA A 42 -7.32 12.94 -11.73
C ALA A 42 -7.74 14.31 -12.31
N ASP A 43 -6.79 15.07 -12.85
CA ASP A 43 -7.01 16.38 -13.47
C ASP A 43 -7.89 16.26 -14.72
N TYR A 44 -7.63 15.28 -15.58
CA TYR A 44 -8.49 14.99 -16.73
C TYR A 44 -9.95 14.76 -16.32
N TYR A 45 -10.18 14.06 -15.21
CA TYR A 45 -11.53 13.83 -14.69
C TYR A 45 -12.07 14.99 -13.85
N GLY A 46 -11.25 15.96 -13.46
CA GLY A 46 -11.60 16.94 -12.41
C GLY A 46 -11.93 16.26 -11.08
N PHE A 47 -11.35 15.09 -10.82
CA PHE A 47 -11.66 14.25 -9.68
C PHE A 47 -10.69 14.48 -8.53
N ASN A 48 -11.20 14.58 -7.30
CA ASN A 48 -10.40 14.58 -6.10
C ASN A 48 -11.15 13.90 -4.93
N CYS A 49 -10.39 13.47 -3.94
CA CYS A 49 -10.90 12.78 -2.76
C CYS A 49 -11.31 13.73 -1.61
N LYS A 50 -11.34 15.06 -1.83
CA LYS A 50 -11.73 16.02 -0.79
C LYS A 50 -13.22 15.83 -0.46
N GLY A 51 -13.53 15.65 0.83
CA GLY A 51 -14.88 15.36 1.30
C GLY A 51 -15.40 13.96 0.94
N CYS A 52 -14.51 12.99 0.68
CA CYS A 52 -14.90 11.60 0.42
C CYS A 52 -15.18 10.86 1.74
N GLU A 53 -16.45 10.49 1.97
CA GLU A 53 -16.89 9.73 3.15
C GLU A 53 -16.43 8.26 3.11
N ASP A 54 -16.38 7.66 1.91
CA ASP A 54 -15.97 6.26 1.70
C ASP A 54 -14.50 5.98 2.06
N ASN A 55 -13.66 7.02 2.19
CA ASN A 55 -12.22 7.03 2.46
C ASN A 55 -11.46 5.72 2.13
N CYS A 56 -10.59 5.72 1.12
CA CYS A 56 -9.85 4.52 0.70
C CYS A 56 -9.06 3.80 1.82
N CYS A 57 -8.78 4.48 2.94
CA CYS A 57 -8.18 3.87 4.14
C CYS A 57 -9.08 2.90 4.89
N LEU A 58 -10.39 2.84 4.59
CA LEU A 58 -11.33 1.83 5.11
C LEU A 58 -11.21 0.49 4.37
N THR A 59 -10.59 0.46 3.19
CA THR A 59 -10.40 -0.77 2.44
C THR A 59 -9.22 -1.57 3.00
N ARG A 60 -9.44 -2.85 3.27
CA ARG A 60 -8.38 -3.78 3.68
C ARG A 60 -7.53 -4.19 2.49
N PHE A 61 -6.35 -3.59 2.35
CA PHE A 61 -5.35 -3.97 1.35
C PHE A 61 -4.28 -4.89 1.93
N TYR A 62 -3.96 -5.95 1.18
CA TYR A 62 -2.76 -6.76 1.42
C TYR A 62 -1.64 -6.31 0.49
N HIS A 63 -0.45 -6.16 1.06
CA HIS A 63 0.77 -5.86 0.33
C HIS A 63 1.65 -7.11 0.29
N HIS A 64 2.31 -7.28 -0.84
CA HIS A 64 3.00 -8.52 -1.19
C HIS A 64 4.50 -8.34 -1.45
N THR A 65 5.01 -7.12 -1.31
CA THR A 65 6.41 -6.79 -1.57
C THR A 65 7.12 -6.44 -0.26
N LEU A 66 8.36 -6.93 -0.14
CA LEU A 66 9.28 -6.59 0.95
C LEU A 66 9.77 -5.16 0.80
N ILE A 67 9.92 -4.65 -0.43
CA ILE A 67 10.33 -3.28 -0.61
C ILE A 67 9.31 -2.27 -0.09
N GLU A 68 8.00 -2.54 -0.24
CA GLU A 68 6.96 -1.68 0.37
C GLU A 68 6.93 -1.81 1.89
N TYR A 69 7.18 -3.00 2.46
CA TYR A 69 7.34 -3.18 3.90
C TYR A 69 8.47 -2.29 4.45
N LEU A 70 9.65 -2.35 3.82
CA LEU A 70 10.82 -1.57 4.22
C LEU A 70 10.57 -0.07 4.06
N TYR A 71 9.82 0.33 3.04
CA TYR A 71 9.47 1.71 2.80
C TYR A 71 8.47 2.27 3.82
N ILE A 72 7.47 1.48 4.23
CA ILE A 72 6.57 1.83 5.32
C ILE A 72 7.34 1.89 6.64
N LYS A 73 8.32 1.01 6.86
CA LYS A 73 9.20 1.07 8.05
C LYS A 73 10.03 2.37 8.09
N GLU A 74 10.53 2.84 6.93
CA GLU A 74 11.23 4.14 6.82
C GLU A 74 10.33 5.30 7.26
N GLY A 75 9.11 5.37 6.72
CA GLY A 75 8.12 6.38 7.12
C GLY A 75 7.69 6.26 8.58
N PHE A 76 7.43 5.01 9.00
CA PHE A 76 7.48 4.45 10.35
C PHE A 76 8.29 5.29 11.32
N HIS A 77 9.58 5.05 11.23
CA HIS A 77 10.56 5.62 12.12
C HIS A 77 10.67 7.13 11.91
N GLY A 78 10.35 7.69 10.74
CA GLY A 78 10.31 9.15 10.54
C GLY A 78 9.33 9.90 11.44
N LEU A 79 8.34 9.24 12.04
CA LEU A 79 7.37 9.86 12.95
C LEU A 79 7.98 10.22 14.32
N GLU A 80 7.37 11.18 15.02
CA GLU A 80 7.65 11.44 16.44
C GLU A 80 7.35 10.22 17.32
N ASN A 81 8.10 10.02 18.40
CA ASN A 81 7.94 8.86 19.29
C ASN A 81 6.50 8.70 19.81
N LYS A 82 5.84 9.80 20.20
CA LYS A 82 4.42 9.77 20.64
C LYS A 82 3.51 9.23 19.53
N LYS A 83 3.73 9.64 18.28
CA LYS A 83 2.97 9.16 17.13
C LYS A 83 3.30 7.72 16.76
N GLN A 84 4.54 7.28 16.89
CA GLN A 84 4.91 5.87 16.72
C GLN A 84 4.15 4.97 17.70
N VAL A 85 4.10 5.34 18.98
CA VAL A 85 3.36 4.61 20.02
C VAL A 85 1.86 4.56 19.68
N GLU A 86 1.26 5.71 19.38
CA GLU A 86 -0.16 5.81 19.04
C GLU A 86 -0.53 4.96 17.81
N VAL A 87 0.26 5.05 16.73
CA VAL A 87 0.08 4.26 15.51
C VAL A 87 0.23 2.77 15.78
N LYS A 88 1.17 2.36 16.64
CA LYS A 88 1.38 0.96 16.99
C LYS A 88 0.22 0.39 17.80
N GLN A 89 -0.28 1.14 18.79
CA GLN A 89 -1.48 0.78 19.54
C GLN A 89 -2.71 0.65 18.63
N ARG A 90 -2.92 1.60 17.72
CA ARG A 90 -4.00 1.52 16.71
C ARG A 90 -3.84 0.31 15.81
N SER A 91 -2.62 0.00 15.37
CA SER A 91 -2.34 -1.16 14.51
C SER A 91 -2.68 -2.48 15.21
N LEU A 92 -2.31 -2.64 16.49
CA LEU A 92 -2.71 -3.79 17.30
C LEU A 92 -4.24 -3.93 17.39
N ALA A 93 -4.94 -2.82 17.63
CA ALA A 93 -6.41 -2.82 17.71
C ALA A 93 -7.06 -3.18 16.36
N VAL A 94 -6.54 -2.66 15.24
CA VAL A 94 -7.01 -3.02 13.89
C VAL A 94 -6.79 -4.50 13.62
N CYS A 95 -5.61 -5.04 13.91
CA CYS A 95 -5.33 -6.48 13.75
C CYS A 95 -6.33 -7.33 14.54
N ARG A 96 -6.47 -7.08 15.85
CA ARG A 96 -7.40 -7.82 16.70
C ARG A 96 -8.85 -7.79 16.18
N LYS A 97 -9.39 -6.60 15.90
CA LYS A 97 -10.77 -6.45 15.39
C LYS A 97 -10.97 -7.11 14.03
N THR A 98 -9.93 -7.11 13.20
CA THR A 98 -9.97 -7.73 11.88
C THR A 98 -9.98 -9.26 12.01
N ASP A 99 -9.15 -9.82 12.89
CA ASP A 99 -9.11 -11.25 13.17
C ASP A 99 -10.47 -11.74 13.75
N GLU A 100 -11.05 -11.00 14.71
CA GLU A 100 -12.39 -11.27 15.24
C GLU A 100 -13.48 -11.24 14.17
N ALA A 101 -13.40 -10.30 13.22
CA ALA A 101 -14.37 -10.20 12.13
C ALA A 101 -14.23 -11.35 11.12
N ASP A 102 -13.00 -11.75 10.82
CA ASP A 102 -12.70 -12.90 9.95
C ASP A 102 -13.18 -14.22 10.56
N GLU A 103 -13.02 -14.41 11.87
CA GLU A 103 -13.55 -15.57 12.62
C GLU A 103 -15.08 -15.63 12.57
N LYS A 104 -15.74 -14.47 12.63
CA LYS A 104 -17.21 -14.36 12.58
C LYS A 104 -17.77 -14.31 11.15
N GLY A 105 -16.91 -14.28 10.13
CA GLY A 105 -17.32 -14.11 8.73
C GLY A 105 -18.03 -12.78 8.44
N THR A 106 -17.73 -11.73 9.21
CA THR A 106 -18.36 -10.41 9.08
C THR A 106 -17.48 -9.43 8.29
N PRO A 107 -18.06 -8.40 7.64
CA PRO A 107 -17.27 -7.44 6.88
C PRO A 107 -16.28 -6.66 7.75
N VAL A 108 -15.03 -6.56 7.29
CA VAL A 108 -13.98 -5.76 7.95
C VAL A 108 -14.09 -4.30 7.51
N GLN A 109 -14.47 -3.42 8.43
CA GLN A 109 -14.50 -1.96 8.24
C GLN A 109 -13.60 -1.26 9.26
N GLN A 110 -12.31 -1.55 9.23
CA GLN A 110 -11.32 -0.91 10.09
C GLN A 110 -10.52 0.14 9.32
N MET A 111 -10.54 1.38 9.83
CA MET A 111 -9.71 2.46 9.30
C MET A 111 -8.23 2.13 9.45
N CYS A 112 -7.45 2.36 8.39
CA CYS A 112 -5.99 2.23 8.42
C CYS A 112 -5.39 2.96 9.64
N PRO A 113 -4.49 2.34 10.40
CA PRO A 113 -4.01 2.88 11.68
C PRO A 113 -3.20 4.17 11.53
N VAL A 114 -2.71 4.47 10.33
CA VAL A 114 -1.98 5.70 10.02
C VAL A 114 -2.87 6.80 9.43
N ASN A 115 -4.20 6.62 9.42
CA ASN A 115 -5.14 7.69 9.05
C ASN A 115 -5.47 8.55 10.27
N PHE A 116 -5.20 9.85 10.21
CA PHE A 116 -5.53 10.85 11.23
C PHE A 116 -6.28 12.00 10.56
N GLY A 117 -7.50 12.30 11.04
CA GLY A 117 -8.32 13.37 10.44
C GLY A 117 -8.56 13.16 8.94
N SER A 118 -8.84 11.92 8.53
CA SER A 118 -9.04 11.52 7.13
C SER A 118 -7.80 11.57 6.22
N LEU A 119 -6.62 11.85 6.76
CA LEU A 119 -5.36 11.91 6.03
C LEU A 119 -4.37 10.85 6.51
N CYS A 120 -3.66 10.23 5.57
CA CYS A 120 -2.56 9.31 5.90
C CYS A 120 -1.34 10.11 6.38
N ILE A 121 -0.91 9.93 7.63
CA ILE A 121 0.31 10.61 8.12
C ILE A 121 1.60 10.03 7.52
N LEU A 122 1.50 8.86 6.87
CA LEU A 122 2.56 8.26 6.06
C LEU A 122 2.33 8.49 4.55
N TYR A 123 1.67 9.58 4.16
CA TYR A 123 1.30 9.82 2.76
C TYR A 123 2.48 9.67 1.77
N PRO A 124 3.67 10.25 2.03
CA PRO A 124 4.81 10.07 1.12
C PRO A 124 5.30 8.62 1.04
N TYR A 125 5.00 7.80 2.03
CA TYR A 125 5.44 6.41 2.17
C TYR A 125 4.39 5.38 1.76
N ARG A 126 3.23 5.83 1.27
CA ARG A 126 2.10 4.96 0.94
C ARG A 126 2.50 3.87 -0.09
N PRO A 127 1.99 2.63 0.03
CA PRO A 127 2.28 1.56 -0.93
C PRO A 127 1.64 1.83 -2.30
N MET A 128 2.10 1.15 -3.35
CA MET A 128 1.65 1.29 -4.74
C MET A 128 0.12 1.23 -4.86
N ILE A 129 -0.51 0.23 -4.23
CA ILE A 129 -1.97 0.07 -4.31
C ILE A 129 -2.71 1.27 -3.72
N CYS A 130 -2.21 1.85 -2.62
CA CYS A 130 -2.77 3.05 -2.01
C CYS A 130 -2.52 4.32 -2.83
N ARG A 131 -1.43 4.39 -3.61
CA ARG A 131 -1.14 5.50 -4.53
C ARG A 131 -2.13 5.55 -5.68
N LEU A 132 -2.38 4.37 -6.24
CA LEU A 132 -3.10 4.25 -7.51
C LEU A 132 -4.61 4.06 -7.29
N HIS A 133 -5.09 3.85 -6.07
CA HIS A 133 -6.51 3.60 -5.83
C HIS A 133 -7.43 4.78 -6.22
N GLY A 134 -8.66 4.47 -6.64
CA GLY A 134 -9.74 5.46 -6.83
C GLY A 134 -10.12 5.78 -8.27
N ILE A 135 -9.18 5.69 -9.22
CA ILE A 135 -9.42 6.04 -10.64
C ILE A 135 -9.43 4.77 -11.52
N PRO A 136 -10.25 4.73 -12.59
CA PRO A 136 -10.24 3.65 -13.57
C PRO A 136 -8.86 3.37 -14.13
N HIS A 137 -8.57 2.11 -14.40
CA HIS A 137 -7.27 1.72 -14.94
C HIS A 137 -7.32 0.42 -15.72
N GLU A 138 -6.25 0.17 -16.45
CA GLU A 138 -6.00 -1.05 -17.20
C GLU A 138 -4.78 -1.76 -16.61
N LEU A 139 -4.83 -3.08 -16.56
CA LEU A 139 -3.70 -3.91 -16.21
C LEU A 139 -3.65 -5.12 -17.15
N ARG A 140 -2.60 -5.20 -17.96
CA ARG A 140 -2.34 -6.35 -18.80
C ARG A 140 -1.70 -7.43 -17.94
N ARG A 141 -2.36 -8.57 -17.86
CA ARG A 141 -1.84 -9.74 -17.17
C ARG A 141 -1.26 -10.68 -18.22
N PRO A 142 -0.03 -11.21 -18.02
CA PRO A 142 0.47 -12.30 -18.85
C PRO A 142 -0.60 -13.39 -18.92
N ASP A 143 -0.97 -13.78 -20.13
CA ASP A 143 -1.88 -14.90 -20.42
C ASP A 143 -3.33 -14.78 -19.93
N GLN A 144 -3.71 -13.68 -19.25
CA GLN A 144 -5.07 -13.47 -18.72
C GLN A 144 -5.77 -12.22 -19.30
N GLY A 145 -5.22 -11.67 -20.37
CA GLY A 145 -5.77 -10.50 -21.08
C GLY A 145 -5.68 -9.20 -20.29
N ILE A 146 -6.55 -8.25 -20.65
CA ILE A 146 -6.60 -6.91 -20.05
C ILE A 146 -7.65 -6.89 -18.93
N LEU A 147 -7.21 -6.68 -17.70
CA LEU A 147 -8.09 -6.35 -16.59
C LEU A 147 -8.45 -4.87 -16.64
N ASN A 148 -9.75 -4.57 -16.68
CA ASN A 148 -10.28 -3.23 -16.60
C ASN A 148 -10.93 -3.02 -15.23
N SER A 149 -10.46 -2.01 -14.49
CA SER A 149 -11.08 -1.60 -13.23
C SER A 149 -11.82 -0.27 -13.40
N PRO A 150 -13.05 -0.14 -12.88
CA PRO A 150 -13.87 1.05 -13.03
C PRO A 150 -13.51 2.21 -12.09
N GLY A 151 -12.51 2.05 -11.22
CA GLY A 151 -12.24 3.00 -10.13
C GLY A 151 -13.11 2.73 -8.89
N CYS A 152 -13.17 3.67 -7.96
CA CYS A 152 -14.01 3.53 -6.75
C CYS A 152 -15.47 3.99 -7.01
N GLY A 153 -16.39 3.63 -6.10
CA GLY A 153 -17.80 4.02 -6.21
C GLY A 153 -18.00 5.54 -6.29
N THR A 154 -17.28 6.30 -5.47
CA THR A 154 -17.29 7.77 -5.51
C THR A 154 -16.87 8.32 -6.89
N PHE A 155 -15.87 7.70 -7.53
CA PHE A 155 -15.44 8.08 -8.86
C PHE A 155 -16.55 7.81 -9.89
N ALA A 156 -17.15 6.62 -9.84
CA ALA A 156 -18.22 6.23 -10.76
C ALA A 156 -19.41 7.21 -10.69
N MET A 157 -19.77 7.66 -9.49
CA MET A 157 -20.81 8.67 -9.29
C MET A 157 -20.43 10.06 -9.83
N LYS A 158 -19.22 10.55 -9.51
CA LYS A 158 -18.81 11.93 -9.84
C LYS A 158 -18.40 12.12 -11.31
N CYS A 159 -17.93 11.05 -11.97
CA CYS A 159 -17.31 11.14 -13.30
C CYS A 159 -18.09 10.36 -14.37
N HIS A 160 -19.37 10.07 -14.11
CA HIS A 160 -20.24 9.34 -15.03
C HIS A 160 -20.26 9.99 -16.44
N GLY A 161 -20.23 9.16 -17.48
CA GLY A 161 -20.33 9.61 -18.89
C GLY A 161 -19.07 10.22 -19.50
N LYS A 162 -17.98 10.42 -18.74
CA LYS A 162 -16.71 10.90 -19.30
C LYS A 162 -16.00 9.81 -20.10
N LYS A 163 -15.37 10.18 -21.23
CA LYS A 163 -14.49 9.28 -21.99
C LYS A 163 -13.36 8.77 -21.10
N ARG A 164 -13.02 7.49 -21.24
CA ARG A 164 -12.01 6.84 -20.41
C ARG A 164 -10.61 7.38 -20.69
N PHE A 165 -9.93 7.87 -19.65
CA PHE A 165 -8.51 8.16 -19.68
C PHE A 165 -7.73 6.84 -19.64
N LYS A 166 -6.78 6.68 -20.55
CA LYS A 166 -5.94 5.48 -20.61
C LYS A 166 -4.91 5.51 -19.48
N PHE A 167 -5.26 4.90 -18.35
CA PHE A 167 -4.35 4.70 -17.23
C PHE A 167 -3.86 3.26 -17.19
N ASP A 168 -2.82 2.95 -17.97
CA ASP A 168 -2.19 1.63 -18.00
C ASP A 168 -1.21 1.47 -16.82
N ARG A 169 -1.49 0.52 -15.92
CA ARG A 169 -0.64 0.23 -14.77
C ARG A 169 0.40 -0.85 -15.03
N THR A 170 0.33 -1.53 -16.17
CA THR A 170 1.23 -2.65 -16.50
C THR A 170 2.70 -2.30 -16.33
N PRO A 171 3.20 -1.15 -16.86
CA PRO A 171 4.62 -0.81 -16.73
C PRO A 171 5.07 -0.63 -15.28
N TYR A 172 4.18 -0.13 -14.42
CA TYR A 172 4.46 0.07 -13.01
C TYR A 172 4.55 -1.26 -12.24
N TYR A 173 3.65 -2.18 -12.51
CA TYR A 173 3.70 -3.53 -11.93
C TYR A 173 4.96 -4.29 -12.36
N MET A 174 5.36 -4.16 -13.63
CA MET A 174 6.61 -4.75 -14.13
C MET A 174 7.85 -4.17 -13.44
N GLN A 175 7.93 -2.83 -13.32
CA GLN A 175 9.03 -2.16 -12.63
C GLN A 175 9.10 -2.54 -11.14
N MET A 176 7.95 -2.60 -10.46
CA MET A 176 7.88 -3.04 -9.06
C MET A 176 8.32 -4.49 -8.89
N ALA A 177 7.88 -5.39 -9.78
CA ALA A 177 8.26 -6.80 -9.74
C ALA A 177 9.77 -7.00 -9.98
N ALA A 178 10.35 -6.28 -10.95
CA ALA A 178 11.79 -6.30 -11.20
C ALA A 178 12.58 -5.77 -10.00
N LEU A 179 12.18 -4.63 -9.45
CA LEU A 179 12.86 -4.01 -8.31
C LEU A 179 12.78 -4.88 -7.05
N GLU A 180 11.62 -5.47 -6.77
CA GLU A 180 11.41 -6.41 -5.67
C GLU A 180 12.30 -7.66 -5.83
N LYS A 181 12.40 -8.22 -7.04
CA LYS A 181 13.26 -9.37 -7.33
C LYS A 181 14.73 -9.06 -7.06
N GLU A 182 15.25 -7.97 -7.62
CA GLU A 182 16.64 -7.57 -7.44
C GLU A 182 16.96 -7.29 -5.97
N MET A 183 16.07 -6.58 -5.25
CA MET A 183 16.26 -6.28 -3.84
C MET A 183 16.27 -7.56 -2.99
N ARG A 184 15.32 -8.48 -3.23
CA ARG A 184 15.25 -9.78 -2.54
C ARG A 184 16.51 -10.61 -2.71
N GLN A 185 17.09 -10.61 -3.92
CA GLN A 185 18.37 -11.27 -4.19
C GLN A 185 19.50 -10.62 -3.37
N ALA A 186 19.57 -9.29 -3.34
CA ALA A 186 20.59 -8.57 -2.59
C ALA A 186 20.50 -8.79 -1.07
N VAL A 187 19.30 -8.93 -0.50
CA VAL A 187 19.10 -9.19 0.94
C VAL A 187 19.04 -10.69 1.30
N GLY A 188 19.11 -11.58 0.32
CA GLY A 188 19.07 -13.03 0.52
C GLY A 188 17.73 -13.56 1.05
N MET A 189 16.59 -12.95 0.68
CA MET A 189 15.27 -13.28 1.23
C MET A 189 14.28 -13.84 0.19
N THR A 190 13.81 -15.06 0.42
CA THR A 190 12.89 -15.78 -0.48
C THR A 190 11.46 -15.88 0.06
N GLN A 191 11.25 -15.58 1.34
CA GLN A 191 9.96 -15.72 2.03
C GLN A 191 8.91 -14.75 1.48
N LYS A 192 7.69 -15.22 1.28
CA LYS A 192 6.59 -14.39 0.79
C LYS A 192 6.11 -13.43 1.89
N ILE A 193 5.67 -12.25 1.45
CA ILE A 193 4.97 -11.28 2.29
C ILE A 193 3.50 -11.23 1.87
N LYS A 194 2.64 -11.15 2.87
CA LYS A 194 1.22 -10.82 2.74
C LYS A 194 0.81 -10.15 4.04
N MET A 195 0.86 -8.82 4.06
CA MET A 195 0.57 -8.04 5.26
C MET A 195 -0.24 -6.80 4.91
N THR A 196 -1.19 -6.43 5.78
CA THR A 196 -1.77 -5.09 5.79
C THR A 196 -0.78 -4.11 6.41
N VAL A 197 -0.94 -2.80 6.20
CA VAL A 197 -0.13 -1.77 6.87
C VAL A 197 -0.14 -1.93 8.39
N ALA A 198 -1.29 -2.28 8.99
CA ALA A 198 -1.41 -2.54 10.42
C ALA A 198 -0.51 -3.72 10.84
N GLN A 199 -0.56 -4.84 10.11
CA GLN A 199 0.28 -5.99 10.40
C GLN A 199 1.77 -5.65 10.28
N MET A 200 2.18 -4.85 9.30
CA MET A 200 3.57 -4.41 9.16
C MET A 200 4.03 -3.61 10.38
N ILE A 201 3.21 -2.66 10.82
CA ILE A 201 3.56 -1.78 11.93
C ILE A 201 3.73 -2.56 13.24
N VAL A 202 2.89 -3.58 13.46
CA VAL A 202 3.01 -4.45 14.64
C VAL A 202 4.39 -5.12 14.71
N THR A 203 5.01 -5.44 13.56
CA THR A 203 6.34 -6.08 13.53
C THR A 203 7.50 -5.09 13.63
N PHE A 204 7.26 -3.78 13.64
CA PHE A 204 8.34 -2.80 13.79
C PHE A 204 8.81 -2.73 15.24
N GLY A 205 10.12 -2.87 15.45
CA GLY A 205 10.76 -2.65 16.74
C GLY A 205 10.70 -1.18 17.17
N GLU A 206 10.98 -0.94 18.45
CA GLU A 206 11.29 0.41 18.93
C GLU A 206 12.64 0.86 18.36
N ARG A 207 12.86 2.19 18.33
CA ARG A 207 14.13 2.77 17.88
C ARG A 207 15.25 2.49 18.87
#